data_AF-A0A7V3UPW0-F1
#
_entry.id   AF-A0A7V3UPW0-F1
#
_cell.length_a   1.000
_cell.length_b   1.000
_cell.length_c   1.000
_cell.angle_alpha   90.00
_cell.angle_beta   90.00
_cell.angle_gamma   90.00
#
_symmetry.space_group_name_H-M   'P 1'
#
loop_
_entity.id
_entity.type
_entity.pdbx_description
1 polymer ?
#
loop_
_entity_poly.entity_id
_entity_poly.type
_entity_poly.pdbx_seq_one_letter_code
_entity_poly.pdbx_strand_id
1 'polypeptide(L)'
;MTRKLWVIIMALGVVAAWIGIGYAAVSEQQIPESQQSESARQPAATTGTQAPEGQTGQQTGAQSGTEKSQQEKIQNAMSAAPLAIAKDATIMDYPAKEGDNPTVLRKGTNEWTCFPDYPGSPGNDPMCLDKTWMAWLEAYMTRTEPKLTAPGIGYMLQGGSDASNTDPFATKPSAGEQWLTSPPHIMVLLPGKLDPTVFSTDPNSGGPWIMWGGTPYEHIMVPVAGGQAGTGAGAGAPTGGPQTR
;
A
#
# COMPACT_ATOMS: atom_id res chain seq x y z
N MET A 1 -35.22 71.54 -6.59
CA MET A 1 -34.09 71.37 -7.53
C MET A 1 -34.16 69.93 -8.02
N THR A 2 -34.50 69.77 -9.30
CA THR A 2 -34.98 68.54 -9.94
C THR A 2 -34.32 68.46 -11.31
N ARG A 3 -34.09 67.24 -11.87
CA ARG A 3 -33.44 66.87 -13.18
C ARG A 3 -31.96 66.45 -12.99
N LYS A 4 -31.39 65.39 -13.58
CA LYS A 4 -31.64 64.48 -14.74
C LYS A 4 -30.96 63.12 -14.37
N LEU A 5 -31.54 61.95 -14.59
CA LEU A 5 -31.76 61.24 -15.87
C LEU A 5 -30.45 60.89 -16.60
N TRP A 6 -29.99 59.64 -16.46
CA TRP A 6 -29.29 58.89 -17.51
C TRP A 6 -29.99 57.54 -17.67
N VAL A 7 -30.68 57.42 -18.80
CA VAL A 7 -31.27 56.21 -19.40
C VAL A 7 -30.32 55.82 -20.56
N ILE A 8 -30.55 54.63 -21.18
CA ILE A 8 -30.17 54.24 -22.57
C ILE A 8 -28.86 53.39 -22.60
N ILE A 9 -28.78 52.13 -23.08
CA ILE A 9 -29.60 51.31 -24.00
C ILE A 9 -29.13 49.82 -24.01
N MET A 10 -30.09 48.88 -24.13
CA MET A 10 -30.17 47.62 -24.95
C MET A 10 -29.03 46.56 -24.94
N ALA A 11 -29.23 45.27 -25.19
CA ALA A 11 -30.35 44.34 -25.48
C ALA A 11 -29.75 42.91 -25.31
N LEU A 12 -30.39 41.92 -24.69
CA LEU A 12 -31.41 40.99 -25.21
C LEU A 12 -31.12 40.33 -26.59
N GLY A 13 -31.11 38.99 -26.59
CA GLY A 13 -31.12 38.09 -27.76
C GLY A 13 -29.75 37.44 -28.00
N VAL A 14 -29.58 36.12 -28.10
CA VAL A 14 -30.39 35.17 -28.87
C VAL A 14 -30.28 33.77 -28.24
N VAL A 15 -31.44 33.15 -28.07
CA VAL A 15 -31.66 31.71 -27.86
C VAL A 15 -31.72 31.03 -29.24
N ALA A 16 -31.26 29.78 -29.28
CA ALA A 16 -31.75 28.67 -30.11
C ALA A 16 -30.79 28.06 -31.15
N ALA A 17 -30.68 26.74 -30.99
CA ALA A 17 -30.71 25.71 -32.02
C ALA A 17 -29.50 25.55 -32.94
N TRP A 18 -28.75 24.46 -32.72
CA TRP A 18 -28.43 23.50 -33.77
C TRP A 18 -28.54 22.07 -33.23
N ILE A 19 -29.62 21.42 -33.64
CA ILE A 19 -29.78 19.97 -33.71
C ILE A 19 -29.08 19.53 -35.01
N GLY A 20 -28.22 18.52 -34.97
CA GLY A 20 -27.62 18.01 -36.20
C GLY A 20 -26.52 16.97 -36.04
N ILE A 21 -26.93 15.71 -35.82
CA ILE A 21 -26.46 14.50 -36.53
C ILE A 21 -25.00 14.05 -36.30
N GLY A 22 -24.87 12.86 -35.70
CA GLY A 22 -23.61 12.11 -35.70
C GLY A 22 -23.61 10.85 -34.84
N TYR A 23 -24.70 10.06 -34.83
CA TYR A 23 -24.63 8.68 -34.34
C TYR A 23 -23.95 7.83 -35.42
N ALA A 24 -22.67 7.51 -35.22
CA ALA A 24 -22.01 6.44 -35.96
C ALA A 24 -22.51 5.11 -35.40
N ALA A 25 -23.33 4.42 -36.20
CA ALA A 25 -23.73 3.04 -35.95
C ALA A 25 -22.50 2.14 -36.03
N VAL A 26 -22.15 1.50 -34.91
CA VAL A 26 -21.31 0.29 -34.91
C VAL A 26 -22.18 -0.83 -35.49
N SER A 27 -21.84 -1.28 -36.69
CA SER A 27 -22.44 -2.47 -37.28
C SER A 27 -21.88 -3.70 -36.57
N GLU A 28 -22.78 -4.47 -35.98
CA GLU A 28 -22.58 -5.83 -35.51
C GLU A 28 -22.10 -6.71 -36.68
N GLN A 29 -20.81 -7.04 -36.71
CA GLN A 29 -20.32 -8.10 -37.58
C GLN A 29 -20.61 -9.44 -36.90
N GLN A 30 -21.59 -10.14 -37.46
CA GLN A 30 -21.93 -11.52 -37.14
C GLN A 30 -20.70 -12.41 -37.38
N ILE A 31 -20.26 -13.10 -36.32
CA ILE A 31 -19.31 -14.20 -36.38
C ILE A 31 -20.07 -15.42 -36.92
N PRO A 32 -19.69 -16.01 -38.06
CA PRO A 32 -20.31 -17.24 -38.52
C PRO A 32 -19.82 -18.44 -37.70
N GLU A 33 -20.79 -19.06 -37.05
CA GLU A 33 -20.74 -20.29 -36.26
C GLU A 33 -20.55 -21.51 -37.19
N SER A 34 -19.33 -21.74 -37.67
CA SER A 34 -19.03 -22.93 -38.47
C SER A 34 -17.57 -23.34 -38.41
N GLN A 35 -17.07 -23.71 -37.22
CA GLN A 35 -15.90 -24.60 -37.06
C GLN A 35 -16.04 -25.37 -35.74
N GLN A 36 -17.13 -26.12 -35.58
CA GLN A 36 -17.14 -27.30 -34.72
C GLN A 36 -17.10 -28.54 -35.61
N SER A 37 -16.35 -29.53 -35.11
CA SER A 37 -16.36 -30.93 -35.47
C SER A 37 -15.94 -31.32 -36.89
N GLU A 38 -14.72 -31.82 -37.05
CA GLU A 38 -14.52 -33.19 -37.54
C GLU A 38 -13.11 -33.68 -37.11
N SER A 39 -13.06 -34.67 -36.21
CA SER A 39 -12.58 -36.04 -36.53
C SER A 39 -11.05 -36.14 -36.62
N ALA A 40 -10.39 -36.48 -35.52
CA ALA A 40 -10.10 -37.85 -35.09
C ALA A 40 -8.80 -38.43 -35.67
N ARG A 41 -8.08 -39.09 -34.75
CA ARG A 41 -7.10 -40.17 -34.92
C ARG A 41 -5.64 -39.80 -35.25
N GLN A 42 -4.81 -40.03 -34.22
CA GLN A 42 -3.37 -40.32 -34.29
C GLN A 42 -3.05 -41.53 -35.19
N PRO A 43 -1.76 -41.73 -35.52
CA PRO A 43 -1.01 -42.69 -34.70
C PRO A 43 0.38 -42.19 -34.26
N ALA A 44 0.84 -42.82 -33.19
CA ALA A 44 2.16 -42.72 -32.59
C ALA A 44 3.24 -43.50 -33.38
N ALA A 45 4.49 -43.35 -32.89
CA ALA A 45 5.77 -44.02 -33.24
C ALA A 45 6.74 -43.05 -33.96
N THR A 46 8.02 -42.89 -33.65
CA THR A 46 9.01 -43.73 -32.94
C THR A 46 10.16 -42.84 -32.43
N THR A 47 10.78 -43.29 -31.34
CA THR A 47 12.13 -43.02 -30.81
C THR A 47 13.18 -42.50 -31.80
N GLY A 48 13.96 -41.50 -31.38
CA GLY A 48 15.20 -41.10 -32.06
C GLY A 48 15.99 -40.05 -31.28
N THR A 49 16.99 -40.50 -30.53
CA THR A 49 18.11 -39.73 -29.98
C THR A 49 18.78 -38.88 -31.06
N GLN A 50 18.98 -37.58 -30.83
CA GLN A 50 20.19 -36.81 -31.17
C GLN A 50 20.05 -35.33 -30.74
N ALA A 51 21.06 -34.84 -30.02
CA ALA A 51 21.29 -33.42 -29.77
C ALA A 51 21.71 -32.70 -31.07
N PRO A 52 21.52 -31.37 -31.11
CA PRO A 52 22.65 -30.53 -31.47
C PRO A 52 22.85 -29.38 -30.48
N GLU A 53 24.13 -29.02 -30.39
CA GLU A 53 24.70 -27.94 -29.60
C GLU A 53 24.22 -26.56 -30.08
N GLY A 54 24.20 -25.61 -29.14
CA GLY A 54 24.57 -24.23 -29.43
C GLY A 54 23.45 -23.28 -29.82
N GLN A 55 22.70 -22.78 -28.83
CA GLN A 55 22.28 -21.37 -28.83
C GLN A 55 22.45 -20.79 -27.43
N THR A 56 23.50 -19.99 -27.30
CA THR A 56 23.80 -19.06 -26.23
C THR A 56 22.63 -18.09 -26.03
N GLY A 57 21.70 -18.46 -25.15
CA GLY A 57 20.77 -17.56 -24.50
C GLY A 57 21.49 -16.84 -23.36
N GLN A 58 21.74 -15.56 -23.59
CA GLN A 58 22.43 -14.60 -22.75
C GLN A 58 21.83 -14.58 -21.33
N GLN A 59 22.42 -15.32 -20.39
CA GLN A 59 22.22 -15.11 -18.96
C GLN A 59 22.91 -13.79 -18.60
N THR A 60 22.13 -12.71 -18.62
CA THR A 60 22.55 -11.42 -18.08
C THR A 60 22.65 -11.53 -16.56
N GLY A 61 23.89 -11.74 -16.10
CA GLY A 61 24.50 -11.13 -14.92
C GLY A 61 23.70 -11.15 -13.63
N ALA A 62 23.94 -12.17 -12.80
CA ALA A 62 23.86 -12.02 -11.36
C ALA A 62 24.96 -11.03 -10.93
N GLN A 63 24.60 -9.77 -10.69
CA GLN A 63 25.47 -8.84 -10.00
C GLN A 63 25.33 -9.05 -8.50
N SER A 64 26.48 -9.27 -7.86
CA SER A 64 26.64 -9.56 -6.45
C SER A 64 26.42 -8.30 -5.61
N GLY A 65 25.36 -8.36 -4.84
CA GLY A 65 24.92 -7.56 -3.71
C GLY A 65 23.63 -8.25 -3.26
N THR A 66 23.43 -8.52 -1.97
CA THR A 66 22.29 -9.32 -1.49
C THR A 66 20.99 -8.51 -1.53
N GLU A 67 20.66 -7.95 -2.69
CA GLU A 67 19.39 -7.32 -2.98
C GLU A 67 18.32 -8.41 -3.05
N LYS A 68 17.26 -8.27 -2.25
CA LYS A 68 16.08 -9.14 -2.34
C LYS A 68 15.58 -9.09 -3.79
N SER A 69 15.36 -10.26 -4.38
CA SER A 69 14.76 -10.37 -5.70
C SER A 69 13.39 -9.69 -5.73
N GLN A 70 12.96 -9.25 -6.92
CA GLN A 70 11.62 -8.67 -7.10
C GLN A 70 10.52 -9.58 -6.53
N GLN A 71 10.64 -10.89 -6.73
CA GLN A 71 9.67 -11.86 -6.22
C GLN A 71 9.65 -11.90 -4.69
N GLU A 72 10.81 -11.88 -4.03
CA GLU A 72 10.89 -11.83 -2.56
C GLU A 72 10.27 -10.55 -2.01
N LYS A 73 10.52 -9.40 -2.66
CA LYS A 73 9.87 -8.13 -2.28
C LYS A 73 8.34 -8.21 -2.42
N ILE A 74 7.84 -8.78 -3.51
CA ILE A 74 6.39 -8.97 -3.71
C ILE A 74 5.79 -9.87 -2.62
N GLN A 75 6.43 -11.00 -2.31
CA GLN A 75 5.93 -11.90 -1.26
C GLN A 75 5.93 -11.22 0.12
N ASN A 76 6.98 -10.48 0.42
CA ASN A 76 7.10 -9.75 1.67
C ASN A 76 6.04 -8.64 1.77
N ALA A 77 5.85 -7.82 0.74
CA ALA A 77 4.78 -6.82 0.69
C ALA A 77 3.38 -7.44 0.87
N MET A 78 3.15 -8.62 0.29
CA MET A 78 1.88 -9.32 0.44
C MET A 78 1.62 -9.84 1.86
N SER A 79 2.67 -10.01 2.68
CA SER A 79 2.54 -10.45 4.06
C SER A 79 2.06 -9.36 5.03
N ALA A 80 2.00 -8.11 4.56
CA ALA A 80 1.58 -6.96 5.35
C ALA A 80 0.08 -6.99 5.71
N ALA A 81 -0.77 -7.66 4.92
CA ALA A 81 -2.22 -7.59 5.03
C ALA A 81 -2.89 -8.94 4.75
N PRO A 82 -4.21 -9.10 5.04
CA PRO A 82 -4.94 -10.30 4.67
C PRO A 82 -4.85 -10.57 3.17
N LEU A 83 -4.70 -11.84 2.79
CA LEU A 83 -4.50 -12.21 1.38
C LEU A 83 -5.65 -11.76 0.49
N ALA A 84 -6.88 -11.67 1.02
CA ALA A 84 -8.05 -11.14 0.31
C ALA A 84 -7.86 -9.69 -0.19
N ILE A 85 -6.96 -8.92 0.43
CA ILE A 85 -6.57 -7.57 0.03
C ILE A 85 -5.26 -7.62 -0.76
N ALA A 86 -4.22 -8.21 -0.17
CA ALA A 86 -2.85 -8.09 -0.68
C ALA A 86 -2.61 -8.79 -2.02
N LYS A 87 -3.40 -9.81 -2.37
CA LYS A 87 -3.26 -10.53 -3.65
C LYS A 87 -3.58 -9.65 -4.86
N ASP A 88 -4.52 -8.73 -4.70
CA ASP A 88 -5.03 -7.85 -5.75
C ASP A 88 -4.50 -6.41 -5.60
N ALA A 89 -3.67 -6.15 -4.59
CA ALA A 89 -3.05 -4.85 -4.34
C ALA A 89 -1.93 -4.52 -5.34
N THR A 90 -1.77 -3.21 -5.60
CA THR A 90 -0.57 -2.71 -6.27
C THR A 90 0.61 -2.87 -5.32
N ILE A 91 1.72 -3.41 -5.81
CA ILE A 91 2.94 -3.58 -5.03
C ILE A 91 3.97 -2.56 -5.51
N MET A 92 4.44 -1.72 -4.61
CA MET A 92 5.44 -0.68 -4.87
C MET A 92 6.67 -0.93 -4.03
N ASP A 93 7.84 -0.73 -4.61
CA ASP A 93 9.13 -0.74 -3.93
C ASP A 93 9.51 0.67 -3.52
N TYR A 94 10.28 0.79 -2.43
CA TYR A 94 10.81 2.08 -2.02
C TYR A 94 11.80 2.62 -3.07
N PRO A 95 11.92 3.95 -3.17
CA PRO A 95 12.95 4.57 -4.01
C PRO A 95 14.34 4.07 -3.63
N ALA A 96 15.17 3.75 -4.62
CA ALA A 96 16.56 3.36 -4.40
C ALA A 96 17.41 4.51 -3.83
N LYS A 97 16.98 5.76 -4.06
CA LYS A 97 17.61 6.98 -3.56
C LYS A 97 16.56 7.93 -3.06
N GLU A 98 16.92 8.71 -2.06
CA GLU A 98 16.07 9.80 -1.57
C GLU A 98 15.76 10.78 -2.71
N GLY A 99 14.48 11.12 -2.88
CA GLY A 99 13.99 12.01 -3.93
C GLY A 99 13.57 11.33 -5.23
N ASP A 100 13.86 10.03 -5.41
CA ASP A 100 13.35 9.26 -6.55
C ASP A 100 11.90 8.82 -6.31
N ASN A 101 11.21 8.48 -7.40
CA ASN A 101 9.86 7.93 -7.32
C ASN A 101 9.90 6.44 -6.90
N PRO A 102 8.89 5.96 -6.15
CA PRO A 102 8.77 4.54 -5.86
C PRO A 102 8.53 3.74 -7.16
N THR A 103 9.00 2.49 -7.19
CA THR A 103 8.91 1.64 -8.39
C THR A 103 7.73 0.68 -8.28
N VAL A 104 6.90 0.54 -9.32
CA VAL A 104 5.84 -0.47 -9.34
C VAL A 104 6.44 -1.84 -9.63
N LEU A 105 6.34 -2.78 -8.68
CA LEU A 105 6.76 -4.17 -8.85
C LEU A 105 5.65 -5.03 -9.46
N ARG A 106 4.39 -4.74 -9.10
CA ARG A 106 3.21 -5.42 -9.64
C ARG A 106 2.03 -4.46 -9.63
N LYS A 107 1.32 -4.34 -10.74
CA LYS A 107 0.07 -3.58 -10.77
C LYS A 107 -1.07 -4.40 -10.14
N GLY A 108 -1.85 -3.76 -9.27
CA GLY A 108 -3.04 -4.35 -8.65
C GLY A 108 -4.32 -4.06 -9.43
N THR A 109 -5.40 -4.71 -8.99
CA THR A 109 -6.77 -4.59 -9.49
C THR A 109 -7.75 -4.04 -8.45
N ASN A 110 -7.29 -3.82 -7.21
CA ASN A 110 -8.03 -3.11 -6.17
C ASN A 110 -7.38 -1.75 -5.82
N GLU A 111 -7.96 -1.03 -4.86
CA GLU A 111 -7.52 0.31 -4.46
C GLU A 111 -6.48 0.31 -3.32
N TRP A 112 -5.83 -0.82 -3.05
CA TRP A 112 -4.78 -0.94 -2.03
C TRP A 112 -3.39 -0.92 -2.65
N THR A 113 -2.44 -0.36 -1.89
CA THR A 113 -1.03 -0.34 -2.25
C THR A 113 -0.21 -0.94 -1.11
N CYS A 114 0.55 -2.00 -1.38
CA CYS A 114 1.46 -2.58 -0.39
C CYS A 114 2.93 -2.31 -0.74
N PHE A 115 3.74 -2.15 0.30
CA PHE A 115 5.18 -1.96 0.24
C PHE A 115 5.88 -3.11 0.94
N PRO A 116 7.04 -3.55 0.45
CA PRO A 116 7.86 -4.52 1.15
C PRO A 116 8.42 -3.90 2.44
N ASP A 117 9.22 -4.68 3.13
CA ASP A 117 10.05 -4.30 4.24
C ASP A 117 10.88 -3.04 3.95
N TYR A 118 10.86 -2.09 4.89
CA TYR A 118 11.57 -0.83 4.77
C TYR A 118 13.04 -1.01 5.18
N PRO A 119 14.02 -0.78 4.28
CA PRO A 119 15.43 -1.04 4.60
C PRO A 119 16.03 -0.15 5.71
N GLY A 120 15.34 0.93 6.10
CA GLY A 120 15.83 1.89 7.09
C GLY A 120 15.53 1.52 8.55
N SER A 121 14.79 0.43 8.79
CA SER A 121 14.47 -0.08 10.12
C SER A 121 15.10 -1.48 10.33
N PRO A 122 15.30 -1.90 11.59
CA PRO A 122 15.88 -3.21 11.89
C PRO A 122 14.86 -4.36 11.80
N GLY A 123 13.56 -4.05 11.73
CA GLY A 123 12.47 -5.00 11.70
C GLY A 123 12.18 -5.55 10.32
N ASN A 124 11.14 -6.38 10.25
CA ASN A 124 10.49 -6.73 8.99
C ASN A 124 9.16 -5.98 8.96
N ASP A 125 9.14 -4.85 8.27
CA ASP A 125 8.09 -3.84 8.44
C ASP A 125 7.27 -3.57 7.14
N PRO A 126 6.78 -4.61 6.42
CA PRO A 126 5.96 -4.39 5.25
C PRO A 126 4.59 -3.82 5.66
N MET A 127 4.09 -2.89 4.84
CA MET A 127 2.82 -2.22 5.06
C MET A 127 1.89 -2.34 3.86
N CYS A 128 0.59 -2.35 4.09
CA CYS A 128 -0.41 -2.21 3.03
C CYS A 128 -1.45 -1.16 3.36
N LEU A 129 -1.61 -0.21 2.46
CA LEU A 129 -2.27 1.07 2.70
C LEU A 129 -3.46 1.22 1.77
N ASP A 130 -4.58 1.69 2.31
CA ASP A 130 -5.70 2.15 1.51
C ASP A 130 -5.41 3.52 0.88
N LYS A 131 -6.39 4.02 0.12
CA LYS A 131 -6.29 5.33 -0.54
C LYS A 131 -6.07 6.49 0.43
N THR A 132 -6.68 6.45 1.62
CA THR A 132 -6.55 7.53 2.62
C THR A 132 -5.14 7.53 3.20
N TRP A 133 -4.60 6.36 3.52
CA TRP A 133 -3.22 6.20 3.97
C TRP A 133 -2.20 6.58 2.92
N MET A 134 -2.47 6.32 1.64
CA MET A 134 -1.59 6.77 0.55
C MET A 134 -1.52 8.31 0.48
N ALA A 135 -2.63 9.01 0.67
CA ALA A 135 -2.64 10.47 0.74
C ALA A 135 -1.93 10.99 2.01
N TRP A 136 -2.09 10.31 3.14
CA TRP A 136 -1.36 10.60 4.36
C TRP A 136 0.16 10.41 4.17
N LEU A 137 0.57 9.32 3.49
CA LEU A 137 1.97 9.01 3.24
C LEU A 137 2.61 10.06 2.33
N GLU A 138 1.92 10.51 1.29
CA GLU A 138 2.38 11.61 0.45
C GLU A 138 2.61 12.89 1.26
N ALA A 139 1.67 13.25 2.14
CA ALA A 139 1.81 14.41 3.02
C ALA A 139 3.00 14.25 3.98
N TYR A 140 3.16 13.08 4.60
CA TYR A 140 4.30 12.74 5.45
C TYR A 140 5.64 12.88 4.72
N MET A 141 5.77 12.29 3.53
CA MET A 141 6.99 12.35 2.71
C MET A 141 7.32 13.79 2.26
N THR A 142 6.30 14.61 1.99
CA THR A 142 6.47 16.02 1.61
C THR A 142 6.54 16.98 2.79
N ARG A 143 6.49 16.46 4.03
CA ARG A 143 6.44 17.24 5.29
C ARG A 143 5.31 18.28 5.30
N THR A 144 4.17 17.90 4.77
CA THR A 144 2.94 18.71 4.80
C THR A 144 1.89 18.08 5.70
N GLU A 145 0.93 18.87 6.15
CA GLU A 145 -0.16 18.38 6.99
C GLU A 145 -1.13 17.49 6.18
N PRO A 146 -1.36 16.23 6.60
CA PRO A 146 -2.34 15.36 5.97
C PRO A 146 -3.75 15.95 6.07
N LYS A 147 -4.46 16.03 4.94
CA LYS A 147 -5.85 16.52 4.89
C LYS A 147 -6.83 15.36 4.79
N LEU A 148 -7.14 14.77 5.94
CA LEU A 148 -8.02 13.61 6.03
C LEU A 148 -9.50 14.04 5.98
N THR A 149 -10.23 13.57 4.98
CA THR A 149 -11.68 13.82 4.84
C THR A 149 -12.54 12.57 5.12
N ALA A 150 -11.89 11.42 5.27
CA ALA A 150 -12.51 10.14 5.59
C ALA A 150 -11.55 9.33 6.48
N PRO A 151 -12.05 8.31 7.20
CA PRO A 151 -11.19 7.32 7.84
C PRO A 151 -10.30 6.58 6.84
N GLY A 152 -9.20 6.02 7.35
CA GLY A 152 -8.27 5.20 6.57
C GLY A 152 -7.81 3.98 7.36
N ILE A 153 -7.61 2.86 6.68
CA ILE A 153 -7.10 1.62 7.23
C ILE A 153 -5.78 1.24 6.55
N GLY A 154 -4.78 0.92 7.36
CA GLY A 154 -3.50 0.38 6.96
C GLY A 154 -3.22 -0.91 7.73
N TYR A 155 -2.43 -1.80 7.15
CA TYR A 155 -2.04 -3.05 7.77
C TYR A 155 -0.52 -3.17 7.87
N MET A 156 -0.03 -3.64 9.01
CA MET A 156 1.35 -4.07 9.24
C MET A 156 1.33 -5.38 10.03
N LEU A 157 0.87 -6.45 9.37
CA LEU A 157 0.63 -7.74 10.01
C LEU A 157 1.90 -8.55 10.32
N GLN A 158 3.08 -8.05 9.96
CA GLN A 158 4.37 -8.59 10.41
C GLN A 158 4.92 -7.89 11.65
N GLY A 159 4.24 -6.84 12.13
CA GLY A 159 4.76 -5.93 13.15
C GLY A 159 5.44 -4.72 12.52
N GLY A 160 6.15 -3.97 13.36
CA GLY A 160 6.84 -2.74 12.98
C GLY A 160 8.02 -2.46 13.89
N SER A 161 9.03 -1.74 13.38
CA SER A 161 10.11 -1.17 14.18
C SER A 161 10.17 0.34 14.00
N ASP A 162 9.96 1.07 15.10
CA ASP A 162 9.84 2.52 15.08
C ASP A 162 10.96 3.17 15.90
N ALA A 163 11.51 4.27 15.39
CA ALA A 163 12.54 5.03 16.10
C ALA A 163 11.96 5.84 17.28
N SER A 164 10.68 6.23 17.19
CA SER A 164 10.00 7.03 18.20
C SER A 164 8.48 6.91 18.09
N ASN A 165 7.81 6.85 19.25
CA ASN A 165 6.35 6.92 19.34
C ASN A 165 5.83 8.37 19.37
N THR A 166 6.70 9.37 19.48
CA THR A 166 6.30 10.78 19.62
C THR A 166 6.83 11.70 18.53
N ASP A 167 7.96 11.33 17.90
CA ASP A 167 8.57 12.11 16.81
C ASP A 167 8.41 11.35 15.48
N PRO A 168 7.52 11.81 14.58
CA PRO A 168 7.31 11.15 13.29
C PRO A 168 8.53 11.21 12.37
N PHE A 169 9.51 12.09 12.62
CA PHE A 169 10.69 12.25 11.75
C PHE A 169 11.98 11.69 12.35
N ALA A 170 11.89 11.00 13.49
CA ALA A 170 13.03 10.33 14.08
C ALA A 170 13.51 9.21 13.15
N THR A 171 14.78 9.26 12.73
CA THR A 171 15.41 8.22 11.90
C THR A 171 16.18 7.17 12.71
N LYS A 172 16.32 7.41 14.02
CA LYS A 172 16.96 6.51 14.98
C LYS A 172 16.41 6.78 16.39
N PRO A 173 16.49 5.81 17.31
CA PRO A 173 16.15 6.04 18.70
C PRO A 173 16.94 7.19 19.32
N SER A 174 16.34 7.84 20.32
CA SER A 174 17.03 8.82 21.15
C SER A 174 18.23 8.18 21.86
N ALA A 175 19.21 9.00 22.26
CA ALA A 175 20.43 8.48 22.88
C ALA A 175 20.10 7.67 24.15
N GLY A 176 20.48 6.38 24.15
CA GLY A 176 20.21 5.46 25.26
C GLY A 176 18.92 4.63 25.11
N GLU A 177 18.06 4.96 24.16
CA GLU A 177 16.82 4.23 23.88
C GLU A 177 17.04 3.13 22.83
N GLN A 178 16.17 2.12 22.86
CA GLN A 178 16.11 1.06 21.85
C GLN A 178 15.07 1.40 20.78
N TRP A 179 15.12 0.68 19.66
CA TRP A 179 14.01 0.67 18.71
C TRP A 179 12.76 0.15 19.41
N LEU A 180 11.62 0.79 19.13
CA LEU A 180 10.32 0.32 19.57
C LEU A 180 9.90 -0.82 18.65
N THR A 181 9.43 -1.93 19.22
CA THR A 181 8.87 -3.03 18.44
C THR A 181 7.36 -3.08 18.63
N SER A 182 6.66 -2.81 17.54
CA SER A 182 5.20 -2.88 17.45
C SER A 182 4.78 -4.32 17.06
N PRO A 183 3.79 -4.92 17.75
CA PRO A 183 3.27 -6.24 17.38
C PRO A 183 2.51 -6.15 16.04
N PRO A 184 2.11 -7.26 15.40
CA PRO A 184 1.17 -7.23 14.28
C PRO A 184 -0.04 -6.36 14.59
N HIS A 185 -0.32 -5.38 13.74
CA HIS A 185 -1.34 -4.37 14.00
C HIS A 185 -2.01 -3.84 12.73
N ILE A 186 -3.15 -3.17 12.94
CA ILE A 186 -3.84 -2.33 11.97
C ILE A 186 -3.58 -0.87 12.37
N MET A 187 -3.39 -0.01 11.38
CA MET A 187 -3.28 1.43 11.56
C MET A 187 -4.57 2.11 11.12
N VAL A 188 -5.12 3.00 11.96
CA VAL A 188 -6.40 3.67 11.72
C VAL A 188 -6.20 5.18 11.71
N LEU A 189 -6.59 5.80 10.61
CA LEU A 189 -6.71 7.24 10.46
C LEU A 189 -8.15 7.66 10.71
N LEU A 190 -8.33 8.77 11.43
CA LEU A 190 -9.61 9.42 11.62
C LEU A 190 -9.47 10.91 11.27
N PRO A 191 -10.49 11.53 10.65
CA PRO A 191 -10.52 12.98 10.51
C PRO A 191 -10.54 13.69 11.86
N GLY A 192 -9.76 14.77 11.99
CA GLY A 192 -9.66 15.56 13.21
C GLY A 192 -8.54 15.12 14.15
N LYS A 193 -8.53 15.69 15.36
CA LYS A 193 -7.54 15.35 16.39
C LYS A 193 -7.99 14.15 17.21
N LEU A 194 -7.04 13.28 17.56
CA LEU A 194 -7.26 12.13 18.43
C LEU A 194 -7.27 12.58 19.90
N ASP A 195 -8.17 11.99 20.68
CA ASP A 195 -8.34 12.31 22.10
C ASP A 195 -7.57 11.30 22.97
N PRO A 196 -6.50 11.73 23.68
CA PRO A 196 -5.72 10.85 24.54
C PRO A 196 -6.48 10.37 25.79
N THR A 197 -7.69 10.91 26.05
CA THR A 197 -8.58 10.39 27.09
C THR A 197 -9.40 9.18 26.61
N VAL A 198 -9.49 8.95 25.30
CA VAL A 198 -10.18 7.80 24.69
C VAL A 198 -9.20 6.68 24.35
N PHE A 199 -8.03 7.03 23.80
CA PHE A 199 -6.97 6.07 23.48
C PHE A 199 -5.67 6.46 24.18
N SER A 200 -4.98 5.48 24.76
CA SER A 200 -3.69 5.72 25.40
C SER A 200 -2.66 6.24 24.40
N THR A 201 -1.68 7.03 24.81
CA THR A 201 -0.47 7.30 24.00
C THR A 201 0.68 6.32 24.31
N ASP A 202 0.49 5.43 25.28
CA ASP A 202 1.46 4.40 25.67
C ASP A 202 1.28 3.12 24.82
N PRO A 203 2.28 2.72 24.01
CA PRO A 203 2.24 1.50 23.20
C PRO A 203 2.16 0.21 24.06
N ASN A 204 2.50 0.27 25.34
CA ASN A 204 2.49 -0.87 26.26
C ASN A 204 1.18 -1.00 27.04
N SER A 205 0.21 -0.12 26.80
CA SER A 205 -1.09 -0.11 27.49
C SER A 205 -1.94 -1.37 27.26
N GLY A 206 -1.54 -2.25 26.31
CA GLY A 206 -2.18 -3.53 26.04
C GLY A 206 -3.43 -3.45 25.17
N GLY A 207 -3.80 -2.26 24.73
CA GLY A 207 -4.89 -2.01 23.78
C GLY A 207 -4.44 -1.07 22.66
N PRO A 208 -5.40 -0.52 21.89
CA PRO A 208 -5.08 0.50 20.90
C PRO A 208 -4.43 1.72 21.53
N TRP A 209 -3.45 2.29 20.84
CA TRP A 209 -2.77 3.50 21.27
C TRP A 209 -2.63 4.52 20.14
N ILE A 210 -2.43 5.78 20.50
CA ILE A 210 -2.14 6.87 19.58
C ILE A 210 -0.63 6.93 19.39
N MET A 211 -0.17 6.68 18.18
CA MET A 211 1.20 6.97 17.76
C MET A 211 1.29 8.43 17.30
N TRP A 212 2.40 9.09 17.63
CA TRP A 212 2.70 10.49 17.30
C TRP A 212 1.63 11.49 17.74
N GLY A 213 0.98 11.20 18.86
CA GLY A 213 -0.12 12.02 19.41
C GLY A 213 0.26 13.49 19.57
N GLY A 214 -0.67 14.36 19.18
CA GLY A 214 -0.49 15.82 19.20
C GLY A 214 0.17 16.39 17.94
N THR A 215 0.70 15.54 17.05
CA THR A 215 1.20 15.96 15.73
C THR A 215 0.11 15.82 14.65
N PRO A 216 0.25 16.46 13.49
CA PRO A 216 -0.67 16.23 12.36
C PRO A 216 -0.58 14.82 11.75
N TYR A 217 0.40 14.02 12.17
CA TYR A 217 0.69 12.67 11.66
C TYR A 217 0.11 11.58 12.57
N GLU A 218 -0.60 11.96 13.63
CA GLU A 218 -1.14 11.02 14.60
C GLU A 218 -2.10 10.01 13.97
N HIS A 219 -2.02 8.78 14.46
CA HIS A 219 -2.86 7.68 14.02
C HIS A 219 -3.01 6.66 15.14
N ILE A 220 -4.07 5.86 15.08
CA ILE A 220 -4.32 4.82 16.08
C ILE A 220 -3.68 3.52 15.60
N MET A 221 -2.88 2.92 16.47
CA MET A 221 -2.31 1.60 16.29
C MET A 221 -3.18 0.59 17.03
N VAL A 222 -3.62 -0.46 16.35
CA VAL A 222 -4.55 -1.47 16.88
C VAL A 222 -3.89 -2.85 16.78
N PRO A 223 -3.34 -3.41 17.86
CA PRO A 223 -2.82 -4.77 17.88
C PRO A 223 -3.87 -5.80 17.43
N VAL A 224 -3.48 -6.76 16.60
CA VAL A 224 -4.38 -7.86 16.15
C VAL A 224 -4.02 -9.23 16.74
N ALA A 225 -2.90 -9.31 17.45
CA ALA A 225 -2.53 -10.45 18.27
C ALA A 225 -2.27 -9.96 19.70
N GLY A 226 -2.51 -10.83 20.68
CA GLY A 226 -2.20 -10.56 22.09
C GLY A 226 -0.68 -10.52 22.31
N GLY A 227 -0.05 -9.42 21.90
CA GLY A 227 1.35 -9.12 22.16
C GLY A 227 1.42 -7.67 22.63
N GLN A 228 2.03 -7.43 23.78
CA GLN A 228 2.44 -6.10 24.18
C GLN A 228 3.45 -5.58 23.13
N ALA A 229 3.39 -4.30 22.76
CA ALA A 229 4.54 -3.68 22.15
C ALA A 229 5.72 -3.86 23.11
N GLY A 230 6.85 -4.32 22.59
CA GLY A 230 7.98 -4.73 23.41
C GLY A 230 9.15 -3.78 23.15
N THR A 231 9.79 -3.29 24.20
CA THR A 231 11.19 -2.88 24.09
C THR A 231 11.99 -4.15 23.89
N GLY A 232 12.59 -4.33 22.70
CA GLY A 232 13.23 -5.58 22.28
C GLY A 232 14.08 -6.23 23.39
N ALA A 233 13.65 -7.40 23.84
CA ALA A 233 14.46 -8.37 24.55
C ALA A 233 14.09 -9.75 24.01
N GLY A 234 15.12 -10.52 23.65
CA GLY A 234 15.07 -11.67 22.76
C GLY A 234 14.03 -12.75 23.08
N ALA A 235 13.76 -13.56 22.06
CA ALA A 235 13.00 -14.78 22.11
C ALA A 235 13.41 -15.66 23.30
N GLY A 236 12.69 -15.55 24.40
CA GLY A 236 12.63 -16.54 25.47
C GLY A 236 11.38 -17.36 25.28
N ALA A 237 11.54 -18.60 24.82
CA ALA A 237 10.44 -19.57 24.74
C ALA A 237 9.71 -19.67 26.09
N PRO A 238 8.38 -19.87 26.12
CA PRO A 238 7.68 -20.17 27.35
C PRO A 238 8.10 -21.59 27.79
N THR A 239 8.99 -21.69 28.76
CA THR A 239 9.20 -22.93 29.50
C THR A 239 7.98 -23.14 30.40
N GLY A 240 6.97 -23.79 29.84
CA GLY A 240 5.83 -24.30 30.58
C GLY A 240 6.30 -25.28 31.65
N GLY A 241 6.29 -24.84 32.91
CA GLY A 241 6.36 -25.70 34.06
C GLY A 241 4.95 -26.18 34.46
N PRO A 242 4.76 -27.45 34.85
CA PRO A 242 3.46 -27.97 35.25
C PRO A 242 3.04 -27.36 36.59
N GLN A 243 1.94 -26.62 36.59
CA GLN A 243 1.19 -26.27 37.80
C GLN A 243 0.66 -27.58 38.40
N THR A 244 1.17 -27.94 39.59
CA THR A 244 0.66 -29.07 40.37
C THR A 244 -0.31 -28.54 41.43
N ARG A 245 -1.54 -29.06 41.35
CA ARG A 245 -2.69 -29.06 42.29
C ARG A 245 -2.92 -27.86 43.21
#